data_AF-A0A8S2V112-F1
#
_entry.id   AF-A0A8S2V112-F1
#
_cell.length_a   1.000
_cell.length_b   1.000
_cell.length_c   1.000
_cell.angle_alpha   90.00
_cell.angle_beta   90.00
_cell.angle_gamma   90.00
#
_symmetry.space_group_name_H-M   'P 1'
#
loop_
_entity.id
_entity.type
_entity.pdbx_description
1 polymer ?
#
loop_
_entity_poly.entity_id
_entity_poly.type
_entity_poly.pdbx_seq_one_letter_code
_entity_poly.pdbx_strand_id
1 'polypeptide(L)'
;MQNKLLEWAHDHPTAGHGGQQKTLFRLITRVYWESMRKYVFNYISACQLCQQFKYNNAPTASPMQLHSVNEPWHTIGMDIMGPFPTTARQKRFL
;
A
#
# COMPACT_ATOMS: atom_id res chain seq x y z
N MET A 1 -11.28 -26.18 -13.09
CA MET A 1 -10.89 -26.81 -11.81
C MET A 1 -9.99 -25.89 -10.97
N GLN A 2 -8.93 -25.32 -11.56
CA GLN A 2 -7.99 -24.40 -10.89
C GLN A 2 -8.67 -23.14 -10.30
N ASN A 3 -9.62 -22.52 -11.01
CA ASN A 3 -10.36 -21.35 -10.51
C ASN A 3 -11.08 -21.61 -9.18
N LYS A 4 -11.76 -22.74 -9.04
CA LYS A 4 -12.44 -23.11 -7.79
C LYS A 4 -11.48 -23.25 -6.61
N LEU A 5 -10.25 -23.73 -6.86
CA LEU A 5 -9.21 -23.83 -5.83
C LEU A 5 -8.69 -22.44 -5.43
N LEU A 6 -8.55 -21.52 -6.40
CA LEU A 6 -8.14 -20.14 -6.16
C LEU A 6 -9.23 -19.36 -5.39
N GLU A 7 -10.49 -19.48 -5.80
CA GLU A 7 -11.65 -18.92 -5.10
C GLU A 7 -11.70 -19.42 -3.65
N TRP A 8 -11.55 -20.73 -3.44
CA TRP A 8 -11.53 -21.29 -2.08
C TRP A 8 -10.33 -20.81 -1.25
N ALA A 9 -9.15 -20.71 -1.85
CA ALA A 9 -7.93 -20.37 -1.13
C ALA A 9 -7.74 -18.85 -0.91
N HIS A 10 -8.40 -18.00 -1.70
CA HIS A 10 -8.26 -16.54 -1.70
C HIS A 10 -9.57 -15.79 -1.38
N ASP A 11 -10.66 -16.08 -2.07
CA ASP A 11 -11.91 -15.29 -2.03
C ASP A 11 -12.91 -15.77 -0.99
N HIS A 12 -12.78 -17.01 -0.52
CA HIS A 12 -13.65 -17.52 0.54
C HIS A 12 -13.56 -16.60 1.77
N PRO A 13 -14.67 -16.27 2.46
CA PRO A 13 -14.65 -15.34 3.60
C PRO A 13 -13.64 -15.73 4.71
N THR A 14 -13.45 -17.03 4.93
CA THR A 14 -12.45 -17.55 5.90
C THR A 14 -11.02 -17.59 5.36
N ALA A 15 -10.84 -17.42 4.04
CA ALA A 15 -9.53 -17.37 3.41
C ALA A 15 -8.85 -16.01 3.61
N GLY A 16 -9.65 -14.93 3.73
CA GLY A 16 -9.22 -13.60 4.15
C GLY A 16 -8.34 -12.86 3.13
N HIS A 17 -8.51 -13.11 1.83
CA HIS A 17 -7.76 -12.45 0.76
C HIS A 17 -6.24 -12.44 0.97
N GLY A 18 -5.70 -13.59 1.38
CA GLY A 18 -4.27 -13.75 1.64
C GLY A 18 -3.40 -13.35 0.44
N GLY A 19 -2.24 -12.76 0.73
CA GLY A 19 -1.26 -12.40 -0.30
C GLY A 19 -0.71 -13.62 -1.04
N GLN A 20 -0.03 -13.37 -2.17
CA GLN A 20 0.47 -14.39 -3.11
C GLN A 20 1.13 -15.60 -2.45
N GLN A 21 2.08 -15.37 -1.54
CA GLN A 21 2.79 -16.45 -0.86
C GLN A 21 1.90 -17.24 0.10
N LYS A 22 1.01 -16.57 0.83
CA LYS A 22 0.11 -17.22 1.80
C LYS A 22 -0.89 -18.12 1.08
N THR A 23 -1.45 -17.64 -0.02
CA THR A 23 -2.38 -18.43 -0.85
C THR A 23 -1.67 -19.59 -1.54
N LEU A 24 -0.46 -19.37 -2.06
CA LEU A 24 0.35 -20.45 -2.64
C LEU A 24 0.65 -21.53 -1.59
N PHE A 25 1.09 -21.13 -0.39
CA PHE A 25 1.38 -22.05 0.71
C PHE A 25 0.14 -22.86 1.13
N ARG A 26 -1.03 -22.23 1.19
CA ARG A 26 -2.30 -22.92 1.46
C ARG A 26 -2.61 -23.97 0.40
N LEU A 27 -2.31 -23.71 -0.87
CA LEU A 27 -2.60 -24.63 -1.98
C LEU A 27 -1.58 -25.78 -2.06
N ILE A 28 -0.27 -25.52 -1.95
CA ILE A 28 0.78 -26.56 -2.07
C ILE A 28 0.64 -27.68 -1.03
N THR A 29 0.00 -27.41 0.12
CA THR A 29 -0.20 -28.43 1.17
C THR A 29 -1.27 -29.46 0.82
N ARG A 30 -2.07 -29.23 -0.23
CA ARG A 30 -3.24 -30.06 -0.58
C ARG A 30 -3.21 -30.55 -2.02
N VAL A 31 -2.70 -29.73 -2.93
CA VAL A 31 -2.77 -29.96 -4.37
C VAL A 31 -1.53 -29.40 -5.05
N TYR A 32 -1.19 -29.99 -6.19
CA TYR A 32 -0.16 -29.48 -7.08
C TYR A 32 -0.64 -29.56 -8.52
N TRP A 33 -0.26 -28.56 -9.31
CA TRP A 33 -0.40 -28.60 -10.76
C TRP A 33 0.71 -27.78 -11.41
N GLU A 34 0.94 -28.02 -12.70
CA GLU A 34 1.95 -27.31 -13.47
C GLU A 34 1.70 -25.81 -13.49
N SER A 35 2.76 -25.01 -13.33
CA SER A 35 2.68 -23.54 -13.33
C SER A 35 1.79 -22.94 -12.22
N MET A 36 1.46 -23.69 -11.16
CA MET A 36 0.58 -23.22 -10.07
C MET A 36 0.99 -21.87 -9.49
N ARG A 37 2.28 -21.64 -9.25
CA ARG A 37 2.78 -20.35 -8.75
C ARG A 37 2.38 -19.19 -9.66
N LYS A 38 2.55 -19.35 -10.98
CA LYS A 38 2.18 -18.33 -11.97
C LYS A 38 0.68 -18.04 -11.94
N TYR A 39 -0.14 -19.08 -11.88
CA TYR A 39 -1.60 -18.94 -11.78
C TYR A 39 -2.03 -18.22 -10.50
N VAL A 40 -1.52 -18.64 -9.33
CA VAL A 40 -1.83 -18.01 -8.04
C VAL A 40 -1.43 -16.53 -8.05
N PHE A 41 -0.25 -16.22 -8.58
CA PHE A 41 0.27 -14.86 -8.56
C PHE A 41 -0.55 -13.95 -9.48
N ASN A 42 -0.86 -14.41 -10.70
CA ASN A 42 -1.68 -13.68 -11.64
C ASN A 42 -3.10 -13.44 -11.11
N TYR A 43 -3.71 -14.46 -10.49
CA TYR A 43 -5.04 -14.37 -9.91
C TYR A 43 -5.11 -13.27 -8.84
N ILE A 44 -4.18 -13.29 -7.89
CA ILE A 44 -4.16 -12.33 -6.77
C ILE A 44 -3.76 -10.93 -7.27
N SER A 45 -2.86 -10.84 -8.24
CA SER A 45 -2.52 -9.57 -8.87
C SER A 45 -3.71 -8.93 -9.58
N ALA A 46 -4.70 -9.71 -10.03
CA ALA A 46 -5.93 -9.22 -10.67
C ALA A 46 -7.10 -9.01 -9.70
N CYS A 47 -6.95 -9.35 -8.41
CA CYS A 47 -8.02 -9.20 -7.43
C CYS A 47 -8.28 -7.73 -7.10
N GLN A 48 -9.48 -7.23 -7.45
CA GLN A 48 -9.87 -5.84 -7.27
C GLN A 48 -9.88 -5.41 -5.79
N LEU A 49 -10.41 -6.27 -4.90
CA LEU A 49 -10.43 -5.98 -3.45
C LEU A 49 -9.00 -5.85 -2.91
N CYS A 50 -8.09 -6.73 -3.30
CA CYS A 50 -6.69 -6.60 -2.91
C CYS A 50 -6.04 -5.35 -3.50
N GLN A 51 -6.30 -5.00 -4.76
CA GLN A 51 -5.73 -3.79 -5.36
C GLN A 51 -6.24 -2.51 -4.68
N GLN A 52 -7.50 -2.47 -4.25
CA GLN A 52 -8.11 -1.30 -3.63
C GLN A 52 -7.67 -1.11 -2.17
N PHE A 53 -7.60 -2.20 -1.39
CA PHE A 53 -7.42 -2.10 0.06
C PHE A 53 -5.99 -2.41 0.53
N LYS A 54 -5.18 -3.09 -0.29
CA LYS A 54 -3.81 -3.43 0.12
C LYS A 54 -2.94 -2.18 0.04
N TYR A 55 -2.30 -1.85 1.16
CA TYR A 55 -1.33 -0.77 1.21
C TYR A 55 -0.19 -1.02 0.22
N ASN A 56 0.11 -0.01 -0.59
CA ASN A 56 1.25 -0.02 -1.50
C ASN A 56 2.50 0.46 -0.75
N ASN A 57 3.43 -0.46 -0.48
CA ASN A 57 4.73 -0.14 0.13
C ASN A 57 5.77 0.39 -0.87
N ALA A 58 5.40 0.53 -2.16
CA ALA A 58 6.32 1.12 -3.13
C ALA A 58 6.62 2.57 -2.74
N PRO A 59 7.90 3.00 -2.77
CA PRO A 59 8.23 4.40 -2.60
C PRO A 59 7.51 5.22 -3.67
N THR A 60 6.63 6.13 -3.25
CA THR A 60 5.85 6.97 -4.16
C THR A 60 6.59 8.23 -4.57
N ALA A 61 7.63 8.61 -3.83
CA ALA A 61 8.41 9.82 -4.07
C ALA A 61 9.90 9.53 -3.97
N SER A 62 10.66 10.20 -4.83
CA SER A 62 12.11 10.34 -4.65
C SER A 62 12.41 11.02 -3.32
N PRO A 63 13.57 10.74 -2.70
CA PRO A 63 14.03 11.50 -1.55
C PRO A 63 14.01 12.99 -1.86
N MET A 64 13.54 13.80 -0.89
CA MET A 64 13.55 15.25 -1.01
C MET A 64 14.99 15.73 -1.23
N GLN A 65 15.20 16.54 -2.27
CA GLN A 65 16.49 17.18 -2.51
C GLN A 65 16.45 18.59 -1.90
N LEU A 66 17.47 18.91 -1.12
CA LEU A 66 17.64 20.26 -0.59
C LEU A 66 18.12 21.20 -1.69
N HIS A 67 17.56 22.40 -1.75
CA HIS A 67 18.06 23.46 -2.61
C HIS A 67 19.33 24.06 -1.99
N SER A 68 20.39 24.24 -2.78
CA SER A 68 21.58 24.96 -2.31
C SER A 68 21.27 26.44 -2.17
N VAL A 69 21.49 27.00 -0.98
CA VAL A 69 21.33 28.42 -0.70
C VAL A 69 22.72 28.98 -0.40
N ASN A 70 23.23 29.83 -1.29
CA ASN A 70 24.63 30.29 -1.24
C ASN A 70 24.79 31.66 -0.55
N GLU A 71 23.69 32.33 -0.24
CA GLU A 71 23.68 33.68 0.32
C GLU A 71 22.43 33.90 1.20
N PRO A 72 22.53 34.73 2.26
CA PRO A 72 21.38 35.07 3.09
C PRO A 72 20.23 35.67 2.27
N TRP A 73 18.98 35.34 2.65
CA TRP A 73 17.74 35.86 2.03
C TRP A 73 17.49 35.45 0.57
N HIS A 74 18.27 34.50 0.03
CA HIS A 74 18.11 34.04 -1.36
C HIS A 74 16.88 33.14 -1.56
N THR A 75 16.46 32.38 -0.53
CA THR A 75 15.24 31.55 -0.60
C THR A 75 14.54 31.51 0.75
N ILE A 76 13.21 31.66 0.75
CA ILE A 76 12.37 31.63 1.95
C ILE A 76 11.30 30.56 1.77
N GLY A 77 11.31 29.55 2.64
CA GLY A 77 10.20 28.62 2.79
C GLY A 77 9.25 29.14 3.87
N MET A 78 7.96 29.25 3.55
CA MET A 78 6.92 29.63 4.50
C MET A 78 5.86 28.55 4.54
N ASP A 79 5.41 28.20 5.74
CA ASP A 79 4.30 27.29 5.95
C ASP A 79 3.44 27.84 7.10
N ILE A 80 2.16 27.47 7.13
CA ILE A 80 1.21 27.89 8.15
C ILE A 80 0.97 26.73 9.09
N MET A 81 1.23 26.95 10.38
CA MET A 81 0.96 25.91 11.38
C MET A 81 -0.36 26.16 12.11
N GLY A 82 -1.16 25.11 12.28
CA GLY A 82 -2.40 25.14 13.07
C GLY A 82 -3.52 24.26 12.50
N PRO A 83 -4.76 24.39 13.02
CA PRO A 83 -5.18 25.35 14.04
C PRO A 83 -4.76 24.95 15.46
N PHE A 84 -4.18 25.89 16.19
CA PHE A 84 -3.94 25.79 17.62
C PHE A 84 -5.15 26.26 18.44
N PRO A 85 -5.18 25.99 19.76
CA PRO A 85 -6.12 26.63 20.68
C PRO A 85 -6.07 28.16 20.55
N THR A 86 -7.24 28.79 20.59
CA THR A 86 -7.39 30.23 20.41
C THR A 86 -6.68 30.98 21.54
N THR A 87 -5.71 31.82 21.18
CA THR A 87 -5.08 32.71 22.15
C THR A 87 -6.06 33.79 22.63
N ALA A 88 -5.74 34.48 23.73
CA ALA A 88 -6.54 35.62 24.21
C ALA A 88 -6.74 36.71 23.13
N ARG A 89 -5.84 36.78 22.14
CA ARG A 89 -5.91 37.71 21.00
C ARG A 89 -6.58 37.11 19.76
N GLN A 90 -7.33 36.02 19.91
CA GLN A 90 -8.09 35.37 18.85
C GLN A 90 -7.22 34.85 17.67
N LYS A 91 -5.97 34.47 17.94
CA LYS A 91 -5.07 33.86 16.95
C LYS A 91 -5.03 32.34 17.12
N ARG A 92 -4.95 31.62 16.01
CA ARG A 92 -4.96 30.14 15.94
C ARG A 92 -3.90 29.56 14.99
N PHE A 93 -3.19 30.41 14.26
CA PHE A 93 -2.21 30.01 13.27
C PHE A 93 -0.93 30.83 13.47
N LEU A 94 0.21 30.21 13.15
CA LEU A 94 1.53 30.83 13.10
C LEU A 94 1.99 30.91 11.65
#